data_AF-A0A183HRG5-F1
#
_entry.id   AF-A0A183HRG5-F1
#
_cell.length_a   1.000
_cell.length_b   1.000
_cell.length_c   1.000
_cell.angle_alpha   90.00
_cell.angle_beta   90.00
_cell.angle_gamma   90.00
#
_symmetry.space_group_name_H-M   'P 1'
#
loop_
_entity.id
_entity.type
_entity.pdbx_description
1 polymer ?
#
loop_
_entity_poly.entity_id
_entity_poly.type
_entity_poly.pdbx_seq_one_letter_code
_entity_poly.pdbx_strand_id
1 'polypeptide(L)'
;IKNKWGKQIAESWTERTNSQKFVYEDCAIAAYLIAYWRRKGFSPQRFCDIGCGNGLLVNGYGIDLRKRRIWAKFVGTDLREKTLNPEEDLLNDSDFLIGNHTDELTPWIPIMAARSRSDFFLLPCCPFDFYSRFQKNCSVAATSIYSSYLLFIRDICLRLGYCVEEDRLKIPSTKRYCFLCTVPAGGLVENVEDII
;
A
#
# COMPACT_ATOMS: atom_id res chain seq x y z
N ILE A 1 17.09 -2.86 10.40
CA ILE A 1 16.61 -1.76 9.53
C ILE A 1 16.61 -0.43 10.29
N LYS A 2 15.79 -0.26 11.35
CA LYS A 2 15.74 0.97 12.17
C LYS A 2 17.10 1.54 12.61
N ASN A 3 17.94 0.73 13.27
CA ASN A 3 19.23 1.22 13.79
C ASN A 3 20.26 1.51 12.69
N LYS A 4 20.22 0.77 11.57
CA LYS A 4 21.20 0.87 10.49
C LYS A 4 20.89 2.03 9.53
N TRP A 5 19.62 2.18 9.15
CA TRP A 5 19.18 3.13 8.13
C TRP A 5 18.27 4.22 8.70
N GLY A 6 17.29 3.82 9.52
CA GLY A 6 16.28 4.74 10.02
C GLY A 6 16.84 5.91 10.84
N LYS A 7 17.84 5.66 11.70
CA LYS A 7 18.46 6.73 12.51
C LYS A 7 19.11 7.82 11.63
N GLN A 8 19.90 7.41 10.63
CA GLN A 8 20.60 8.34 9.72
C GLN A 8 19.63 9.16 8.87
N ILE A 9 18.57 8.51 8.39
CA ILE A 9 17.51 9.18 7.61
C ILE A 9 16.74 10.17 8.49
N ALA A 10 16.42 9.79 9.73
CA ALA A 10 15.71 10.65 10.66
C ALA A 10 16.52 11.88 11.10
N GLU A 11 17.84 11.73 11.27
CA GLU A 11 18.77 12.82 11.61
C GLU A 11 18.93 13.82 10.47
N SER A 12 18.83 13.35 9.23
CA SER A 12 18.97 14.17 8.04
C SER A 12 17.60 14.52 7.40
N TRP A 13 16.50 14.38 8.14
CA TRP A 13 15.15 14.58 7.62
C TRP A 13 14.91 16.01 7.11
N THR A 14 14.42 16.15 5.88
CA THR A 14 14.21 17.46 5.23
C THR A 14 12.75 17.89 5.14
N GLU A 15 11.82 17.01 5.51
CA GLU A 15 10.39 17.33 5.52
C GLU A 15 9.96 17.98 6.83
N ARG A 16 8.83 18.69 6.81
CA ARG A 16 8.27 19.33 8.01
C ARG A 16 7.65 18.34 9.00
N THR A 17 7.40 17.12 8.55
CA THR A 17 6.77 16.06 9.35
C THR A 17 7.74 15.49 10.38
N ASN A 18 7.20 14.84 11.42
CA ASN A 18 8.02 14.23 12.47
C ASN A 18 8.81 13.03 11.92
N SER A 19 10.14 13.17 11.82
CA SER A 19 11.00 12.14 11.24
C SER A 19 10.93 10.81 11.97
N GLN A 20 10.89 10.81 13.31
CA GLN A 20 10.82 9.58 14.10
C GLN A 20 9.53 8.80 13.83
N LYS A 21 8.42 9.49 13.58
CA LYS A 21 7.16 8.83 13.23
C LYS A 21 7.25 8.19 11.84
N PHE A 22 7.51 8.97 10.81
CA PHE A 22 7.44 8.50 9.41
C PHE A 22 8.57 7.52 9.07
N VAL A 23 9.82 7.85 9.42
CA VAL A 23 10.97 6.99 9.11
C VAL A 23 10.88 5.65 9.83
N TYR A 24 10.45 5.62 11.09
CA TYR A 24 10.37 4.36 11.85
C TYR A 24 9.14 3.53 11.50
N GLU A 25 8.06 4.17 11.06
CA GLU A 25 6.90 3.50 10.47
C GLU A 25 7.31 2.75 9.21
N ASP A 26 7.97 3.44 8.26
CA ASP A 26 8.44 2.82 7.02
C ASP A 26 9.50 1.74 7.28
N CYS A 27 10.42 1.96 8.23
CA CYS A 27 11.36 0.91 8.65
C CYS A 27 10.66 -0.35 9.19
N ALA A 28 9.54 -0.19 9.89
CA ALA A 28 8.78 -1.29 10.45
C ALA A 28 7.94 -2.01 9.39
N ILE A 29 7.33 -1.28 8.46
CA ILE A 29 6.64 -1.86 7.29
C ILE A 29 7.63 -2.64 6.43
N ALA A 30 8.80 -2.06 6.10
CA ALA A 30 9.83 -2.75 5.34
C ALA A 30 10.32 -4.04 6.05
N ALA A 31 10.54 -3.98 7.37
CA ALA A 31 10.93 -5.16 8.14
C ALA A 31 9.84 -6.25 8.12
N TYR A 32 8.58 -5.83 8.22
CA TYR A 32 7.43 -6.73 8.15
C TYR A 32 7.33 -7.43 6.80
N LEU A 33 7.38 -6.67 5.69
CA LEU A 33 7.29 -7.21 4.33
C LEU A 33 8.43 -8.20 4.06
N ILE A 34 9.67 -7.88 4.44
CA ILE A 34 10.81 -8.79 4.30
C ILE A 34 10.58 -10.09 5.09
N ALA A 35 10.03 -10.00 6.31
CA ALA A 35 9.73 -11.20 7.11
C ALA A 35 8.59 -12.03 6.48
N TYR A 36 7.55 -11.37 5.97
CA TYR A 36 6.44 -12.00 5.27
C TYR A 36 6.93 -12.76 4.02
N TRP A 37 7.68 -12.10 3.15
CA TRP A 37 8.23 -12.68 1.92
C TRP A 37 9.12 -13.90 2.22
N ARG A 38 10.03 -13.79 3.21
CA ARG A 38 10.84 -14.93 3.66
C ARG A 38 9.99 -16.10 4.16
N ARG A 39 8.93 -15.83 4.91
CA ARG A 39 7.99 -16.86 5.40
C ARG A 39 7.27 -17.55 4.23
N LYS A 40 6.92 -16.81 3.18
CA LYS A 40 6.26 -17.33 1.98
C LYS A 40 7.20 -18.02 0.99
N GLY A 41 8.51 -17.90 1.17
CA GLY A 41 9.49 -18.40 0.19
C GLY A 41 9.43 -17.63 -1.13
N PHE A 42 8.96 -16.39 -1.11
CA PHE A 42 8.82 -15.49 -2.26
C PHE A 42 9.70 -14.26 -2.05
N SER A 43 10.14 -13.63 -3.14
CA SER A 43 10.76 -12.31 -3.12
C SER A 43 10.32 -11.58 -4.38
N PRO A 44 9.66 -10.41 -4.27
CA PRO A 44 9.35 -9.61 -5.44
C PRO A 44 10.62 -9.27 -6.21
N GLN A 45 10.56 -9.33 -7.53
CA GLN A 45 11.63 -8.85 -8.40
C GLN A 45 11.57 -7.34 -8.57
N ARG A 46 10.37 -6.76 -8.60
CA ARG A 46 10.17 -5.33 -8.78
C ARG A 46 8.82 -4.92 -8.21
N PHE A 47 8.84 -4.06 -7.21
CA PHE A 47 7.60 -3.58 -6.61
C PHE A 47 7.40 -2.07 -6.78
N CYS A 48 6.13 -1.68 -6.85
CA CYS A 48 5.71 -0.29 -6.97
C CYS A 48 5.10 0.20 -5.65
N ASP A 49 5.65 1.28 -5.11
CA ASP A 49 5.03 2.02 -4.00
C ASP A 49 4.12 3.11 -4.56
N ILE A 50 2.81 2.94 -4.40
CA ILE A 50 1.78 3.84 -4.92
C ILE A 50 1.48 4.88 -3.84
N GLY A 51 1.53 6.17 -4.20
CA GLY A 51 1.46 7.24 -3.20
C GLY A 51 2.68 7.22 -2.28
N CYS A 52 3.87 6.98 -2.84
CA CYS A 52 5.08 6.65 -2.08
C CYS A 52 5.56 7.77 -1.13
N GLY A 53 5.03 8.99 -1.27
CA GLY A 53 5.28 10.09 -0.37
C GLY A 53 6.76 10.37 -0.22
N ASN A 54 7.32 10.00 0.94
CA ASN A 54 8.73 10.20 1.22
C ASN A 54 9.67 9.27 0.43
N GLY A 55 9.16 8.19 -0.19
CA GLY A 55 9.93 7.26 -1.02
C GLY A 55 10.78 6.23 -0.26
N LEU A 56 10.63 6.11 1.06
CA LEU A 56 11.47 5.24 1.90
C LEU A 56 11.25 3.75 1.70
N LEU A 57 10.06 3.36 1.24
CA LEU A 57 9.74 1.95 0.99
C LEU A 57 10.21 1.49 -0.39
N VAL A 58 10.64 2.39 -1.28
CA VAL A 58 10.93 2.08 -2.68
C VAL A 58 12.19 1.22 -2.85
N ASN A 59 12.01 0.00 -3.34
CA ASN A 59 13.09 -0.89 -3.84
C ASN A 59 12.74 -1.45 -5.23
N GLY A 60 12.04 -0.62 -6.01
CA GLY A 60 11.67 -0.82 -7.41
C GLY A 60 11.45 0.56 -7.99
N TYR A 61 10.20 1.01 -8.08
CA TYR A 61 9.89 2.42 -8.29
C TYR A 61 8.75 2.90 -7.39
N GLY A 62 8.68 4.22 -7.19
CA GLY A 62 7.62 4.86 -6.44
C GLY A 62 6.92 5.90 -7.29
N ILE A 63 5.60 5.99 -7.17
CA ILE A 63 4.79 7.02 -7.81
C ILE A 63 4.13 7.87 -6.74
N ASP A 64 4.27 9.18 -6.84
CA ASP A 64 3.50 10.13 -6.02
C ASP A 64 3.02 11.28 -6.90
N LEU A 65 1.88 11.87 -6.54
CA LEU A 65 1.35 13.05 -7.20
C LEU A 65 2.31 14.24 -7.11
N ARG A 66 3.15 14.30 -6.07
CA ARG A 66 4.07 15.42 -5.84
C ARG A 66 5.44 14.94 -5.39
N LYS A 67 6.47 15.48 -6.03
CA LYS A 67 7.85 15.27 -5.60
C LYS A 67 8.08 15.85 -4.19
N ARG A 68 8.69 15.05 -3.30
CA ARG A 68 9.11 15.50 -1.96
C ARG A 68 10.55 15.97 -1.97
N ARG A 69 10.91 16.86 -1.03
CA ARG A 69 12.26 17.42 -0.95
C ARG A 69 13.29 16.34 -0.63
N ILE A 70 12.89 15.37 0.20
CA ILE A 70 13.74 14.25 0.59
C ILE A 70 14.15 13.36 -0.58
N TRP A 71 13.41 13.35 -1.70
CA TRP A 71 13.77 12.55 -2.89
C TRP A 71 15.15 12.91 -3.45
N ALA A 72 15.62 14.15 -3.26
CA ALA A 72 16.96 14.55 -3.67
C ALA A 72 18.09 13.76 -2.98
N LYS A 73 17.78 13.05 -1.88
CA LYS A 73 18.72 12.18 -1.16
C LYS A 73 18.75 10.75 -1.67
N PHE A 74 17.75 10.33 -2.43
CA PHE A 74 17.62 8.96 -2.93
C PHE A 74 18.14 8.87 -4.37
N VAL A 75 19.42 9.17 -4.54
CA VAL A 75 20.08 9.14 -5.86
C VAL A 75 20.09 7.70 -6.37
N GLY A 76 19.60 7.51 -7.60
CA GLY A 76 19.49 6.19 -8.23
C GLY A 76 18.19 5.43 -7.93
N THR A 77 17.33 5.97 -7.06
CA THR A 77 15.98 5.42 -6.83
C THR A 77 15.01 5.97 -7.89
N ASP A 78 14.21 5.09 -8.50
CA ASP A 78 13.21 5.45 -9.50
C ASP A 78 11.97 6.04 -8.80
N LEU A 79 11.96 7.36 -8.61
CA LEU A 79 10.86 8.10 -8.00
C LEU A 79 10.20 9.01 -9.04
N ARG A 80 8.91 8.78 -9.29
CA ARG A 80 8.16 9.39 -10.39
C ARG A 80 7.10 10.33 -9.84
N GLU A 81 7.21 11.62 -10.17
CA GLU A 81 6.14 12.59 -9.94
C GLU A 81 5.12 12.45 -11.07
N LYS A 82 4.04 11.70 -10.82
CA LYS A 82 3.01 11.37 -11.82
C LYS A 82 1.64 11.26 -11.16
N THR A 83 0.63 11.84 -11.79
CA THR A 83 -0.77 11.56 -11.47
C THR A 83 -1.15 10.17 -11.99
N LEU A 84 -1.73 9.34 -11.12
CA LEU A 84 -2.31 8.06 -11.54
C LEU A 84 -3.80 8.22 -11.82
N ASN A 85 -4.24 7.76 -12.99
CA ASN A 85 -5.65 7.48 -13.26
C ASN A 85 -5.91 6.00 -12.93
N PRO A 86 -6.51 5.67 -11.77
CA PRO A 86 -6.67 4.29 -11.35
C PRO A 86 -7.63 3.47 -12.25
N GLU A 87 -8.44 4.11 -13.09
CA GLU A 87 -9.32 3.43 -14.05
C GLU A 87 -8.56 2.95 -15.30
N GLU A 88 -7.48 3.64 -15.69
CA GLU A 88 -6.81 3.42 -16.98
C GLU A 88 -5.34 3.00 -16.87
N ASP A 89 -4.61 3.51 -15.86
CA ASP A 89 -3.17 3.27 -15.75
C ASP A 89 -2.88 1.80 -15.38
N LEU A 90 -1.96 1.19 -16.13
CA LEU A 90 -1.45 -0.15 -15.90
C LEU A 90 -0.02 -0.11 -15.34
N LEU A 91 0.24 -0.91 -14.31
CA LEU A 91 1.55 -1.04 -13.65
C LEU A 91 2.20 -2.39 -13.97
N ASN A 92 2.33 -2.68 -15.27
CA ASN A 92 2.75 -4.01 -15.78
C ASN A 92 4.23 -4.37 -15.50
N ASP A 93 5.03 -3.42 -15.01
CA ASP A 93 6.43 -3.63 -14.66
C ASP A 93 6.65 -3.98 -13.18
N SER A 94 5.58 -4.26 -12.41
CA SER A 94 5.68 -4.63 -10.99
C SER A 94 4.97 -5.94 -10.67
N ASP A 95 5.64 -6.83 -9.94
CA ASP A 95 5.06 -8.09 -9.43
C ASP A 95 4.47 -7.97 -8.01
N PHE A 96 4.71 -6.84 -7.34
CA PHE A 96 4.14 -6.53 -6.04
C PHE A 96 3.79 -5.04 -5.91
N LEU A 97 2.61 -4.69 -5.42
CA LEU A 97 2.21 -3.31 -5.14
C LEU A 97 2.18 -3.02 -3.64
N ILE A 98 2.58 -1.81 -3.26
CA ILE A 98 2.50 -1.31 -1.88
C ILE A 98 1.56 -0.11 -1.88
N GLY A 99 0.51 -0.18 -1.06
CA GLY A 99 -0.32 0.95 -0.68
C GLY A 99 -0.20 1.23 0.81
N ASN A 100 0.75 2.10 1.16
CA ASN A 100 0.93 2.57 2.53
C ASN A 100 0.16 3.89 2.73
N HIS A 101 -1.01 3.83 3.40
CA HIS A 101 -1.79 5.03 3.73
C HIS A 101 -2.15 5.89 2.49
N THR A 102 -2.64 5.24 1.44
CA THR A 102 -2.83 5.83 0.10
C THR A 102 -4.15 6.58 -0.10
N ASP A 103 -4.83 6.96 0.99
CA ASP A 103 -6.08 7.73 0.98
C ASP A 103 -7.08 7.25 -0.10
N GLU A 104 -7.43 8.10 -1.07
CA GLU A 104 -8.40 7.82 -2.15
C GLU A 104 -8.01 6.63 -3.03
N LEU A 105 -6.71 6.30 -3.15
CA LEU A 105 -6.25 5.19 -3.99
C LEU A 105 -6.40 3.82 -3.31
N THR A 106 -6.68 3.77 -2.01
CA THR A 106 -6.77 2.51 -1.25
C THR A 106 -7.71 1.46 -1.89
N PRO A 107 -8.96 1.78 -2.28
CA PRO A 107 -9.85 0.80 -2.94
C PRO A 107 -9.42 0.48 -4.39
N TRP A 108 -8.65 1.35 -5.03
CA TRP A 108 -8.18 1.18 -6.41
C TRP A 108 -6.95 0.28 -6.54
N ILE A 109 -6.09 0.22 -5.52
CA ILE A 109 -4.88 -0.61 -5.56
C ILE A 109 -5.17 -2.10 -5.83
N PRO A 110 -6.20 -2.74 -5.22
CA PRO A 110 -6.60 -4.10 -5.59
C PRO A 110 -6.97 -4.25 -7.07
N ILE A 111 -7.66 -3.26 -7.66
CA ILE A 111 -8.05 -3.23 -9.06
C ILE A 111 -6.81 -3.14 -9.95
N MET A 112 -5.91 -2.20 -9.66
CA MET A 112 -4.65 -2.02 -10.39
C MET A 112 -3.75 -3.26 -10.30
N ALA A 113 -3.65 -3.87 -9.12
CA ALA A 113 -2.93 -5.13 -8.91
C ALA A 113 -3.56 -6.26 -9.73
N ALA A 114 -4.89 -6.34 -9.78
CA ALA A 114 -5.57 -7.40 -10.51
C ALA A 114 -5.31 -7.33 -12.02
N ARG A 115 -5.34 -6.12 -12.59
CA ARG A 115 -5.04 -5.89 -14.02
C ARG A 115 -3.59 -6.27 -14.38
N SER A 116 -2.66 -6.14 -13.44
CA SER A 116 -1.25 -6.51 -13.61
C SER A 116 -0.91 -7.92 -13.12
N ARG A 117 -1.87 -8.63 -12.52
CA ARG A 117 -1.69 -9.94 -11.85
C ARG A 117 -0.59 -9.93 -10.79
N SER A 118 -0.55 -8.86 -10.01
CA SER A 118 0.47 -8.64 -9.00
C SER A 118 -0.06 -8.92 -7.61
N ASP A 119 0.82 -9.41 -6.73
CA ASP A 119 0.53 -9.47 -5.30
C ASP A 119 0.53 -8.04 -4.72
N PHE A 120 -0.06 -7.82 -3.56
CA PHE A 120 0.01 -6.50 -2.94
C PHE A 120 -0.09 -6.47 -1.42
N PHE A 121 0.42 -5.38 -0.85
CA PHE A 121 0.24 -4.96 0.53
C PHE A 121 -0.62 -3.70 0.60
N LEU A 122 -1.60 -3.67 1.49
CA LEU A 122 -2.39 -2.49 1.80
C LEU A 122 -2.39 -2.17 3.29
N LEU A 123 -2.18 -0.90 3.62
CA LEU A 123 -2.36 -0.32 4.95
C LEU A 123 -3.38 0.84 4.92
N PRO A 124 -4.69 0.55 4.98
CA PRO A 124 -5.72 1.57 4.88
C PRO A 124 -5.72 2.56 6.05
N CYS A 125 -5.78 3.87 5.77
CA CYS A 125 -5.89 4.94 6.77
C CYS A 125 -7.27 5.59 6.79
N CYS A 126 -7.66 6.14 5.64
CA CYS A 126 -8.79 7.04 5.45
C CYS A 126 -9.92 6.32 4.69
N PRO A 127 -11.17 6.40 5.15
CA PRO A 127 -12.28 5.68 4.54
C PRO A 127 -12.76 6.37 3.26
N PHE A 128 -12.27 5.88 2.12
CA PHE A 128 -12.72 6.23 0.77
C PHE A 128 -13.22 5.00 0.02
N ASP A 129 -14.35 5.13 -0.66
CA ASP A 129 -14.73 4.21 -1.72
C ASP A 129 -14.08 4.64 -3.05
N PHE A 130 -14.47 4.05 -4.18
CA PHE A 130 -13.86 4.33 -5.48
C PHE A 130 -13.96 5.79 -5.91
N TYR A 131 -15.03 6.49 -5.55
CA TYR A 131 -15.32 7.83 -6.09
C TYR A 131 -15.50 8.91 -5.02
N SER A 132 -15.67 8.51 -3.76
CA SER A 132 -16.07 9.40 -2.69
C SER A 132 -15.61 8.91 -1.31
N ARG A 133 -15.95 9.66 -0.26
CA ARG A 133 -15.73 9.19 1.10
C ARG A 133 -16.67 8.03 1.39
N PHE A 134 -16.10 6.94 1.90
CA PHE A 134 -16.84 5.73 2.22
C PHE A 134 -17.95 6.02 3.23
N GLN A 135 -19.17 5.61 2.87
CA GLN A 135 -20.35 5.73 3.70
C GLN A 135 -20.70 4.38 4.31
N LYS A 136 -20.77 4.32 5.65
CA LYS A 136 -21.19 3.12 6.35
C LYS A 136 -22.69 2.90 6.13
N ASN A 137 -23.08 1.70 5.70
CA ASN A 137 -24.47 1.26 5.77
C ASN A 137 -24.93 1.11 7.22
N CYS A 138 -25.86 1.98 7.64
CA CYS A 138 -26.40 2.02 9.01
C CYS A 138 -27.24 0.79 9.38
N SER A 139 -27.61 -0.05 8.42
CA SER A 139 -28.34 -1.30 8.63
C SER A 139 -27.52 -2.38 9.34
N VAL A 140 -26.18 -2.28 9.34
CA VAL A 140 -25.28 -3.20 10.05
C VAL A 140 -24.90 -2.60 11.39
N ALA A 141 -25.57 -3.02 12.46
CA ALA A 141 -25.34 -2.55 13.81
C ALA A 141 -23.95 -2.95 14.37
N ALA A 142 -23.42 -2.11 15.28
CA ALA A 142 -22.29 -2.34 16.21
C ALA A 142 -20.82 -2.21 15.74
N THR A 143 -20.49 -1.91 14.47
CA THR A 143 -19.08 -1.70 14.04
C THR A 143 -18.70 -0.23 13.86
N SER A 144 -17.45 0.14 14.13
CA SER A 144 -16.93 1.48 13.83
C SER A 144 -16.87 1.72 12.31
N ILE A 145 -16.90 2.99 11.87
CA ILE A 145 -16.75 3.34 10.44
C ILE A 145 -15.50 2.69 9.86
N TYR A 146 -14.37 2.74 10.58
CA TYR A 146 -13.12 2.14 10.11
C TYR A 146 -13.19 0.62 10.04
N SER A 147 -13.84 -0.06 11.00
CA SER A 147 -14.03 -1.50 10.91
C SER A 147 -14.91 -1.90 9.73
N SER A 148 -15.97 -1.12 9.46
CA SER A 148 -16.82 -1.34 8.28
C SER A 148 -16.04 -1.09 6.99
N TYR A 149 -15.14 -0.10 6.99
CA TYR A 149 -14.28 0.21 5.86
C TYR A 149 -13.27 -0.92 5.57
N LEU A 150 -12.65 -1.50 6.60
CA LEU A 150 -11.77 -2.66 6.41
C LEU A 150 -12.51 -3.86 5.82
N LEU A 151 -13.77 -4.10 6.23
CA LEU A 151 -14.59 -5.15 5.63
C LEU A 151 -14.91 -4.87 4.16
N PHE A 152 -15.15 -3.61 3.79
CA PHE A 152 -15.34 -3.20 2.40
C PHE A 152 -14.08 -3.45 1.55
N ILE A 153 -12.90 -3.06 2.03
CA ILE A 153 -11.63 -3.33 1.33
C ILE A 153 -11.39 -4.84 1.20
N ARG A 154 -11.65 -5.60 2.26
CA ARG A 154 -11.54 -7.06 2.24
C ARG A 154 -12.48 -7.69 1.20
N ASP A 155 -13.72 -7.21 1.12
CA ASP A 155 -14.69 -7.68 0.14
C ASP A 155 -14.22 -7.45 -1.30
N ILE A 156 -13.70 -6.26 -1.62
CA ILE A 156 -13.09 -5.98 -2.94
C ILE A 156 -12.02 -7.03 -3.26
N CYS A 157 -11.09 -7.27 -2.33
CA CYS A 157 -10.00 -8.22 -2.55
C CYS A 157 -10.52 -9.66 -2.79
N LEU A 158 -11.54 -10.09 -2.05
CA LEU A 158 -12.15 -11.41 -2.20
C LEU A 158 -12.94 -11.55 -3.51
N ARG A 159 -13.71 -10.53 -3.89
CA ARG A 159 -14.46 -10.55 -5.16
C ARG A 159 -13.54 -10.57 -6.37
N LEU A 160 -12.33 -9.99 -6.26
CA LEU A 160 -11.28 -10.10 -7.27
C LEU A 160 -10.62 -11.49 -7.33
N GLY A 161 -10.84 -12.33 -6.32
CA GLY A 161 -10.28 -13.69 -6.25
C GLY A 161 -8.94 -13.79 -5.53
N TYR A 162 -8.49 -12.75 -4.81
CA TYR A 162 -7.24 -12.83 -4.06
C TYR A 162 -7.32 -13.78 -2.87
N CYS A 163 -6.18 -14.41 -2.57
CA CYS A 163 -5.94 -14.99 -1.25
C CYS A 163 -5.56 -13.87 -0.27
N VAL A 164 -6.48 -13.54 0.64
CA VAL A 164 -6.36 -12.42 1.58
C VAL A 164 -5.84 -12.88 2.93
N GLU A 165 -4.68 -12.38 3.34
CA GLU A 165 -4.15 -12.45 4.70
C GLU A 165 -4.27 -11.09 5.40
N GLU A 166 -4.57 -11.11 6.69
CA GLU A 166 -4.80 -9.92 7.49
C GLU A 166 -3.88 -9.92 8.71
N ASP A 167 -3.33 -8.76 9.08
CA ASP A 167 -2.44 -8.63 10.24
C ASP A 167 -2.52 -7.24 10.87
N ARG A 168 -1.97 -7.11 12.08
CA ARG A 168 -1.88 -5.86 12.84
C ARG A 168 -0.43 -5.50 13.12
N LEU A 169 0.08 -4.51 12.41
CA LEU A 169 1.47 -4.10 12.48
C LEU A 169 1.86 -3.44 13.81
N LYS A 170 3.12 -3.60 14.19
CA LYS A 170 3.75 -2.89 15.31
C LYS A 170 4.41 -1.59 14.82
N ILE A 171 3.59 -0.59 14.50
CA ILE A 171 3.99 0.72 13.97
C ILE A 171 3.47 1.88 14.84
N PRO A 172 4.04 3.10 14.75
CA PRO A 172 3.60 4.29 15.48
C PRO A 172 2.35 4.97 14.87
N SER A 173 1.45 4.19 14.25
CA SER A 173 0.16 4.61 13.72
C SER A 173 -0.99 3.89 14.43
N THR A 174 -2.12 4.57 14.60
CA THR A 174 -3.36 3.96 15.08
C THR A 174 -4.03 3.11 14.00
N LYS A 175 -3.74 3.41 12.73
CA LYS A 175 -4.19 2.72 11.53
C LYS A 175 -3.15 1.69 11.14
N ARG A 176 -3.19 0.55 11.82
CA ARG A 176 -2.14 -0.48 11.77
C ARG A 176 -2.65 -1.84 11.31
N TYR A 177 -3.84 -1.90 10.73
CA TYR A 177 -4.41 -3.13 10.19
C TYR A 177 -4.10 -3.19 8.69
N CYS A 178 -3.48 -4.27 8.24
CA CYS A 178 -3.05 -4.42 6.85
C CYS A 178 -3.60 -5.68 6.20
N PHE A 179 -3.65 -5.64 4.87
CA PHE A 179 -3.99 -6.76 4.00
C PHE A 179 -2.78 -7.15 3.17
N LEU A 180 -2.49 -8.45 3.09
CA LEU A 180 -1.54 -9.05 2.17
C LEU A 180 -2.35 -9.94 1.23
N CYS A 181 -2.37 -9.58 -0.04
CA CYS A 181 -3.20 -10.23 -1.04
C CYS A 181 -2.31 -10.88 -2.07
N THR A 182 -2.49 -12.18 -2.29
CA THR A 182 -1.69 -12.97 -3.24
C THR A 182 -2.57 -13.58 -4.33
N VAL A 183 -2.03 -13.63 -5.54
CA VAL A 183 -2.71 -14.26 -6.68
C VAL A 183 -2.74 -15.78 -6.48
N PRO A 184 -3.91 -16.43 -6.44
CA PRO A 184 -3.98 -17.88 -6.30
C PRO A 184 -3.54 -18.58 -7.59
N ALA A 185 -3.22 -19.88 -7.50
CA ALA A 185 -2.82 -20.68 -8.67
C ALA A 185 -3.89 -20.73 -9.78
N GLY A 186 -5.18 -20.57 -9.42
CA GLY A 186 -6.29 -20.51 -10.37
C GLY A 186 -6.46 -19.17 -11.09
N GLY A 187 -5.64 -18.17 -10.76
CA GLY A 187 -5.77 -16.81 -11.28
C GLY A 187 -6.85 -15.97 -10.58
N LEU A 188 -6.99 -14.73 -11.04
CA LEU A 188 -8.01 -13.77 -10.59
C LEU A 188 -9.23 -13.81 -11.52
N VAL A 189 -10.28 -13.09 -11.16
CA VAL A 189 -11.45 -12.88 -12.04
C VAL A 189 -11.05 -12.21 -13.35
N GLU A 190 -11.70 -12.57 -14.46
CA GLU A 190 -11.41 -12.01 -15.78
C GLU A 190 -11.89 -10.56 -15.92
N ASN A 191 -13.11 -10.27 -15.45
CA ASN A 191 -13.71 -8.94 -15.56
C ASN A 191 -13.58 -8.17 -14.25
N VAL A 192 -12.43 -7.52 -14.07
CA VAL A 192 -12.11 -6.71 -12.89
C VAL A 192 -13.08 -5.53 -12.72
N GLU A 193 -13.64 -5.02 -13.82
CA GLU A 193 -14.49 -3.82 -13.80
C GLU A 193 -15.84 -4.04 -13.11
N ASP A 194 -16.34 -5.28 -13.04
CA ASP A 194 -17.58 -5.63 -12.32
C ASP A 194 -17.44 -5.45 -10.78
N ILE A 195 -16.22 -5.18 -10.30
CA ILE A 195 -15.93 -4.98 -8.88
C ILE A 195 -16.06 -3.51 -8.45
N ILE A 196 -15.95 -2.56 -9.38
CA ILE A 196 -15.92 -1.11 -9.13
C ILE A 196 -17.32 -0.57 -8.79
#